data_AF-A0A354XXM5-F1
#
_entry.id   AF-A0A354XXM5-F1
#
_cell.length_a   1.000
_cell.length_b   1.000
_cell.length_c   1.000
_cell.angle_alpha   90.00
_cell.angle_beta   90.00
_cell.angle_gamma   90.00
#
_symmetry.space_group_name_H-M   'P 1'
#
loop_
_entity.id
_entity.type
_entity.pdbx_description
1 polymer ?
#
loop_
_entity_poly.entity_id
_entity_poly.type
_entity_poly.pdbx_seq_one_letter_code
_entity_poly.pdbx_strand_id
1 'polypeptide(L)' 'MKTINLLAILLLIGTLSARAQKSEIDLSKSQVLWTGKKIGGSHNGKIQIQSGSFELKNGEIVSGNVV' A
#
# COMPACT_ATOMS: atom_id res chain seq x y z
N MET A 1 17.81 -2.94 41.18
CA MET A 1 16.79 -3.95 40.80
C MET A 1 15.48 -3.33 40.32
N LYS A 2 14.92 -2.29 40.97
CA LYS A 2 13.62 -1.72 40.57
C LYS A 2 13.64 -0.97 39.21
N THR A 3 14.75 -0.33 38.86
CA THR A 3 14.92 0.45 37.63
C THR A 3 15.22 -0.41 36.38
N ILE A 4 15.97 -1.50 36.54
CA ILE A 4 16.28 -2.45 35.46
C ILE A 4 15.01 -3.19 35.00
N ASN A 5 14.12 -3.52 35.93
CA ASN A 5 12.84 -4.18 35.62
C ASN A 5 11.89 -3.23 34.86
N LEU A 6 11.88 -1.93 35.18
CA LEU A 6 11.06 -0.95 34.46
C LEU A 6 11.56 -0.75 33.01
N LEU A 7 12.87 -0.71 32.82
CA LEU A 7 13.48 -0.54 31.49
C LEU A 7 13.19 -1.75 30.59
N ALA A 8 13.25 -2.97 31.15
CA ALA A 8 12.92 -4.20 30.43
C ALA A 8 11.44 -4.26 29.99
N ILE A 9 10.52 -3.77 30.83
CA ILE A 9 9.08 -3.68 30.51
C ILE A 9 8.83 -2.64 29.40
N LEU A 10 9.52 -1.50 29.44
CA LEU A 10 9.41 -0.45 28.42
C LEU A 10 9.95 -0.92 27.04
N LEU A 11 11.04 -1.69 27.04
CA LEU A 11 11.60 -2.32 25.83
C LEU A 11 10.66 -3.37 25.20
N LEU A 12 9.88 -4.10 26.02
CA LEU A 12 8.90 -5.07 25.52
C LEU A 12 7.72 -4.40 24.78
N ILE A 13 7.26 -3.24 25.27
CA ILE A 13 6.13 -2.51 24.70
C ILE A 13 6.48 -1.89 23.32
N GLY A 14 7.75 -1.52 23.10
CA GLY A 14 8.21 -0.91 21.84
C GLY A 14 8.12 -1.81 20.60
N THR A 15 7.94 -3.13 20.77
CA THR A 15 7.91 -4.10 19.65
C THR A 15 6.52 -4.32 19.05
N LEU A 16 5.45 -3.77 19.63
CA LEU A 16 4.07 -3.86 19.11
C LEU A 16 3.77 -2.84 18.01
N SER A 17 4.79 -2.16 17.47
CA SER A 17 4.63 -1.29 16.30
C SER A 17 4.17 -2.13 15.11
N ALA A 18 2.90 -1.99 14.73
CA ALA A 18 2.33 -2.63 13.55
C ALA A 18 3.22 -2.32 12.33
N ARG A 19 3.84 -3.36 11.76
CA ARG A 19 4.67 -3.23 10.55
C ARG A 19 3.75 -3.04 9.35
N ALA A 20 3.39 -1.79 9.04
CA ALA A 20 2.76 -1.47 7.76
C ALA A 20 3.80 -1.70 6.65
N GLN A 21 3.57 -2.69 5.81
CA GLN A 21 4.46 -2.97 4.68
C GLN A 21 4.01 -2.11 3.50
N LYS A 22 4.86 -1.16 3.08
CA LYS A 22 4.65 -0.42 1.85
C LYS A 22 5.08 -1.28 0.65
N SER A 23 4.21 -1.43 -0.32
CA SER A 23 4.46 -2.12 -1.59
C SER A 23 4.33 -1.14 -2.73
N GLU A 24 5.42 -0.87 -3.44
CA GLU A 24 5.41 0.01 -4.61
C GLU A 24 4.81 -0.68 -5.84
N ILE A 25 4.13 0.10 -6.69
CA ILE A 25 3.60 -0.39 -7.96
C ILE A 25 4.74 -0.57 -8.94
N ASP A 26 4.83 -1.74 -9.57
CA ASP A 26 5.74 -1.97 -10.69
C ASP A 26 5.20 -1.27 -11.94
N LEU A 27 5.75 -0.10 -12.25
CA LEU A 27 5.33 0.74 -13.39
C LEU A 27 5.58 0.09 -14.75
N SER A 28 6.50 -0.89 -14.82
CA SER A 28 6.76 -1.63 -16.07
C SER A 28 5.68 -2.67 -16.36
N LYS A 29 4.98 -3.13 -15.32
CA LYS A 29 3.96 -4.19 -15.40
C LYS A 29 2.54 -3.69 -15.18
N SER A 30 2.38 -2.45 -14.71
CA SER A 30 1.09 -1.93 -14.27
C SER A 30 0.63 -0.78 -15.17
N GLN A 31 -0.67 -0.76 -15.47
CA GLN A 31 -1.33 0.26 -16.29
C GLN A 31 -2.82 0.31 -15.93
N VAL A 32 -3.46 1.46 -16.14
CA VAL A 32 -4.91 1.59 -16.02
C VAL A 32 -5.51 1.51 -17.42
N LEU A 33 -6.41 0.55 -17.63
CA LEU A 33 -7.17 0.41 -18.87
C LEU A 33 -8.59 0.91 -18.64
N TRP A 34 -9.13 1.65 -19.60
CA TRP A 34 -10.52 2.11 -19.54
C TRP A 34 -11.24 1.79 -20.84
N THR A 35 -12.55 1.53 -20.72
CA THR A 35 -13.45 1.35 -21.86
C THR A 35 -14.63 2.30 -21.71
N GLY A 36 -14.76 3.24 -22.65
CA GLY A 36 -15.92 4.12 -22.74
C GLY A 36 -16.90 3.56 -23.76
N LYS A 37 -18.17 3.43 -23.37
CA LYS A 37 -19.23 2.91 -24.24
C LYS A 37 -20.28 3.99 -24.49
N LYS A 38 -20.77 4.07 -25.73
CA LYS A 38 -21.93 4.88 -26.12
C LYS A 38 -22.87 4.06 -26.99
N ILE A 39 -24.07 4.57 -27.25
CA ILE A 39 -24.94 3.97 -28.26
C ILE A 39 -24.19 4.03 -29.61
N GLY A 40 -23.99 2.87 -30.24
CA GLY A 40 -23.29 2.74 -31.51
C GLY A 40 -21.76 2.56 -31.44
N GLY A 41 -21.14 2.39 -30.27
CA GLY A 41 -19.72 2.00 -30.23
C GLY A 41 -19.02 2.09 -28.87
N SER A 42 -17.71 1.84 -28.89
CA SER A 42 -16.83 1.88 -27.72
C SER A 42 -15.43 2.41 -28.05
N HIS A 43 -14.76 3.00 -27.07
CA HIS A 43 -13.36 3.42 -27.14
C HIS A 43 -12.60 2.75 -26.00
N ASN A 44 -11.42 2.22 -26.29
CA ASN A 44 -10.51 1.68 -25.29
C ASN A 44 -9.32 2.62 -25.17
N GLY A 45 -8.88 2.87 -23.94
CA GLY A 45 -7.70 3.68 -23.69
C GLY A 45 -6.84 3.10 -22.59
N LYS A 46 -5.59 3.57 -22.59
CA LYS A 46 -4.56 3.20 -21.61
C LYS A 46 -4.07 4.47 -20.94
N ILE A 47 -4.04 4.47 -19.62
CA ILE A 47 -3.48 5.52 -18.77
C ILE A 47 -2.24 4.93 -18.09
N GLN A 48 -1.10 5.57 -18.27
CA GLN A 48 0.15 5.18 -17.64
C GLN A 48 0.17 5.65 -16.19
N ILE A 49 0.63 4.78 -15.30
CA ILE A 49 0.86 5.12 -13.89
C ILE A 49 2.22 5.81 -13.80
N GLN A 50 2.27 6.99 -13.19
CA GLN A 50 3.51 7.71 -12.92
C GLN A 50 4.15 7.21 -11.62
N SER A 51 3.35 6.96 -10.59
CA SER A 51 3.83 6.42 -9.32
C SER A 51 2.68 5.83 -8.50
N GLY A 52 3.00 5.02 -7.50
CA GLY A 52 2.00 4.59 -6.54
C GLY A 52 2.50 3.51 -5.60
N SER A 53 1.74 3.31 -4.53
CA SER A 53 2.04 2.29 -3.53
C SER A 53 0.80 1.90 -2.74
N PHE A 54 0.80 0.67 -2.24
CA PHE A 54 -0.18 0.17 -1.29
C PHE A 54 0.46 -0.06 0.07
N GLU A 55 -0.28 0.19 1.14
CA GLU A 55 0.08 -0.25 2.48
C GLU A 55 -0.62 -1.57 2.76
N LEU A 56 0.15 -2.55 3.22
CA LEU A 56 -0.35 -3.86 3.59
C LEU A 56 -0.29 -4.05 5.11
N LYS A 57 -1.37 -4.61 5.65
CA LYS A 57 -1.44 -5.12 7.02
C LYS A 57 -1.89 -6.57 6.96
N ASN A 58 -1.09 -7.48 7.50
CA ASN A 58 -1.36 -8.92 7.48
C ASN A 58 -1.63 -9.47 6.06
N GLY A 59 -0.98 -8.91 5.04
CA GLY A 59 -1.14 -9.30 3.64
C GLY A 59 -2.33 -8.66 2.92
N GLU A 60 -3.16 -7.89 3.61
CA GLU A 60 -4.31 -7.18 3.02
C GLU A 60 -3.97 -5.71 2.75
N ILE A 61 -4.44 -5.18 1.62
CA ILE A 61 -4.31 -3.76 1.29
C ILE A 61 -5.24 -2.95 2.19
N VAL A 62 -4.69 -2.05 2.98
CA VAL A 62 -5.45 -1.16 3.89
C VAL A 62 -5.49 0.28 3.41
N SER A 63 -4.53 0.69 2.58
CA SER A 63 -4.50 2.03 1.98
C SER A 63 -3.66 2.01 0.71
N GLY A 64 -3.77 3.07 -0.10
CA GLY A 64 -2.90 3.25 -1.26
C GLY A 64 -3.13 4.56 -1.99
N ASN A 65 -2.14 4.92 -2.80
CA ASN A 65 -2.18 6.07 -3.69
C ASN A 65 -1.62 5.67 -5.07
N VAL A 66 -2.26 6.16 -6.13
CA VAL A 66 -1.87 5.96 -7.52
C VAL A 66 -1.94 7.31 -8.20
N VAL A 67 -0.85 7.71 -8.86
CA VAL A 67 -0.70 8.96 -9.62
C VAL A 67 -0.35 8.62 -11.05
#